data_AF-A0A3G8JL17-F1
#
_entry.id   AF-A0A3G8JL17-F1
#
_cell.length_a   1.000
_cell.length_b   1.000
_cell.length_c   1.000
_cell.angle_alpha   90.00
_cell.angle_beta   90.00
_cell.angle_gamma   90.00
#
_symmetry.space_group_name_H-M   'P 1'
#
loop_
_entity.id
_entity.type
_entity.pdbx_description
1 polymer ?
#
loop_
_entity_poly.entity_id
_entity_poly.type
_entity_poly.pdbx_seq_one_letter_code
_entity_poly.pdbx_strand_id
1 'polypeptide(L)'
;MSRKDPLPRAAGTAAALATIGLVAGACGSGDSADTAVDNASTAVESAAADVSEAATGASYRNGEYTATGDYVSPGGPQQVGVTVTLSNNVITALTLDTSQTKGTSKEFQGKFASGIDALVVGKNIDDLDVHKVSGSSLTSTGFNDAIDQIKTEAQA
;
A
#
# COMPACT_ATOMS: atom_id res chain seq x y z
N MET A 1 -19.81 -3.58 -40.18
CA MET A 1 -20.87 -4.09 -39.29
C MET A 1 -20.54 -5.51 -38.86
N SER A 2 -20.20 -5.73 -37.59
CA SER A 2 -20.37 -7.03 -36.93
C SER A 2 -20.59 -6.78 -35.44
N ARG A 3 -21.58 -7.47 -34.90
CA ARG A 3 -22.29 -7.14 -33.68
C ARG A 3 -21.54 -7.60 -32.44
N LYS A 4 -21.76 -6.81 -31.41
CA LYS A 4 -21.46 -6.94 -29.98
C LYS A 4 -22.09 -8.20 -29.41
N ASP A 5 -21.42 -8.87 -28.48
CA ASP A 5 -22.09 -9.50 -27.33
C ASP A 5 -21.22 -9.41 -26.06
N PRO A 6 -21.78 -8.94 -24.93
CA PRO A 6 -21.12 -8.79 -23.64
C PRO A 6 -21.20 -10.07 -22.79
N LEU A 7 -20.15 -10.36 -22.01
CA LEU A 7 -20.19 -11.44 -21.03
C LEU A 7 -20.93 -11.02 -19.75
N PRO A 8 -21.78 -11.90 -19.18
CA PRO A 8 -22.64 -11.60 -18.04
C PRO A 8 -21.90 -11.57 -16.69
N ARG A 9 -22.37 -10.67 -15.82
CA ARG A 9 -22.09 -10.63 -14.38
C ARG A 9 -22.79 -11.81 -13.69
N ALA A 10 -22.06 -12.58 -12.89
CA ALA A 10 -22.64 -13.55 -11.96
C ALA A 10 -22.64 -12.95 -10.54
N ALA A 11 -23.82 -13.00 -9.92
CA ALA A 11 -24.09 -12.58 -8.56
C ALA A 11 -24.04 -13.77 -7.58
N GLY A 12 -23.78 -13.47 -6.30
CA GLY A 12 -24.37 -14.19 -5.17
C GLY A 12 -23.45 -15.17 -4.42
N THR A 13 -23.23 -14.92 -3.13
CA THR A 13 -24.05 -15.53 -2.06
C THR A 13 -23.60 -15.02 -0.69
N ALA A 14 -24.58 -14.69 0.15
CA ALA A 14 -24.42 -14.45 1.58
C ALA A 14 -24.33 -15.79 2.32
N ALA A 15 -23.54 -15.86 3.39
CA ALA A 15 -23.62 -16.92 4.39
C ALA A 15 -23.26 -16.38 5.78
N ALA A 16 -24.02 -16.83 6.76
CA ALA A 16 -24.28 -16.21 8.05
C ALA A 16 -23.41 -16.78 9.20
N LEU A 17 -23.31 -15.96 10.26
CA LEU A 17 -23.31 -16.27 11.71
C LEU A 17 -22.72 -17.62 12.18
N ALA A 18 -21.66 -17.53 13.01
CA ALA A 18 -21.42 -18.49 14.08
C ALA A 18 -20.84 -17.78 15.32
N THR A 19 -21.71 -17.50 16.29
CA THR A 19 -21.34 -17.17 17.67
C THR A 19 -21.11 -18.49 18.42
N ILE A 20 -19.90 -18.70 18.94
CA ILE A 20 -19.62 -19.75 19.92
C ILE A 20 -18.94 -19.10 21.11
N GLY A 21 -19.72 -18.91 22.18
CA GLY A 21 -19.21 -18.75 23.53
C GLY A 21 -19.16 -20.11 24.22
N LEU A 22 -18.11 -20.36 25.00
CA LEU A 22 -18.13 -21.36 26.05
C LEU A 22 -17.34 -20.84 27.25
N VAL A 23 -18.03 -20.74 28.39
CA VAL A 23 -17.50 -20.42 29.72
C VAL A 23 -17.15 -21.73 30.43
N ALA A 24 -15.97 -21.81 31.05
CA ALA A 24 -15.67 -22.77 32.11
C ALA A 24 -14.66 -22.14 33.09
N GLY A 25 -15.07 -21.98 34.35
CA GLY A 25 -14.29 -21.32 35.40
C GLY A 25 -13.42 -22.26 36.23
N ALA A 26 -12.55 -21.67 37.04
CA ALA A 26 -12.07 -22.24 38.30
C ALA A 26 -11.59 -21.11 39.21
N CYS A 27 -12.28 -20.93 40.34
CA CYS A 27 -11.81 -20.13 41.46
C CYS A 27 -10.71 -20.88 42.19
N GLY A 28 -9.61 -20.21 42.51
CA GLY A 28 -8.56 -20.72 43.37
C GLY A 28 -7.80 -19.56 44.00
N SER A 29 -8.26 -19.11 45.16
CA SER A 29 -7.53 -18.18 46.01
C SER A 29 -6.45 -18.95 46.78
N GLY A 30 -5.20 -18.58 46.59
CA GLY A 30 -4.06 -19.06 47.36
C GLY A 30 -3.02 -17.95 47.44
N ASP A 31 -3.06 -17.18 48.52
CA ASP A 31 -2.10 -16.15 48.90
C ASP A 31 -0.97 -16.78 49.73
N SER A 32 0.28 -16.55 49.36
CA SER A 32 1.46 -16.46 50.25
C SER A 32 2.70 -16.05 49.45
N ALA A 33 3.50 -15.18 50.08
CA ALA A 33 4.38 -14.20 49.47
C ALA A 33 5.87 -14.58 49.33
N ASP A 34 6.57 -13.69 48.60
CA ASP A 34 7.98 -13.24 48.75
C ASP A 34 9.09 -13.94 47.93
N THR A 35 9.49 -13.33 46.80
CA THR A 35 10.72 -12.51 46.66
C THR A 35 10.90 -12.05 45.20
N ALA A 36 11.33 -10.79 45.06
CA ALA A 36 11.45 -10.01 43.81
C ALA A 36 12.52 -10.51 42.82
N VAL A 37 12.33 -10.25 41.52
CA VAL A 37 12.97 -9.14 40.76
C VAL A 37 12.24 -8.97 39.42
N ASP A 38 12.01 -7.69 39.12
CA ASP A 38 11.34 -7.03 38.01
C ASP A 38 11.95 -7.32 36.62
N ASN A 39 11.11 -7.55 35.61
CA ASN A 39 11.24 -6.78 34.37
C ASN A 39 9.88 -6.63 33.69
N ALA A 40 9.36 -5.43 33.80
CA ALA A 40 8.07 -4.99 33.31
C ALA A 40 7.98 -4.85 31.77
N SER A 41 6.72 -4.73 31.35
CA SER A 41 6.19 -4.19 30.09
C SER A 41 6.09 -5.11 28.88
N THR A 42 5.02 -5.06 28.09
CA THR A 42 3.69 -4.45 28.19
C THR A 42 2.96 -5.09 27.01
N ALA A 43 1.78 -5.67 27.25
CA ALA A 43 0.91 -6.10 26.18
C ALA A 43 0.51 -4.87 25.38
N VAL A 44 1.02 -4.74 24.15
CA VAL A 44 0.52 -3.73 23.22
C VAL A 44 -0.68 -4.33 22.49
N GLU A 45 -1.82 -3.89 22.99
CA GLU A 45 -3.10 -3.79 22.31
C GLU A 45 -2.90 -3.22 20.90
N SER A 46 -2.99 -4.08 19.88
CA SER A 46 -3.17 -3.63 18.51
C SER A 46 -4.63 -3.24 18.33
N ALA A 47 -4.96 -2.02 18.76
CA ALA A 47 -6.14 -1.32 18.32
C ALA A 47 -6.05 -1.16 16.79
N ALA A 48 -6.87 -1.91 16.06
CA ALA A 48 -7.15 -1.61 14.66
C ALA A 48 -7.95 -0.30 14.66
N ALA A 49 -7.24 0.81 14.48
CA ALA A 49 -7.84 2.12 14.29
C ALA A 49 -8.67 2.10 13.00
N ASP A 50 -9.97 2.19 13.18
CA ASP A 50 -10.90 2.66 12.17
C ASP A 50 -10.50 4.11 11.83
N VAL A 51 -9.78 4.31 10.73
CA VAL A 51 -9.48 5.66 10.22
C VAL A 51 -10.40 5.92 9.04
N SER A 52 -11.69 6.05 9.33
CA SER A 52 -12.61 6.81 8.49
C SER A 52 -12.79 8.23 9.05
N GLU A 53 -11.70 8.93 9.35
CA GLU A 53 -11.75 10.39 9.32
C GLU A 53 -11.74 10.81 7.86
N ALA A 54 -12.92 11.12 7.34
CA ALA A 54 -13.04 11.95 6.16
C ALA A 54 -12.40 13.30 6.51
N ALA A 55 -11.12 13.45 6.16
CA ALA A 55 -10.41 14.71 6.25
C ALA A 55 -11.15 15.72 5.37
N THR A 56 -11.93 16.57 6.01
CA THR A 56 -12.61 17.71 5.40
C THR A 56 -11.54 18.68 4.89
N GLY A 57 -11.06 18.44 3.67
CA GLY A 57 -10.00 19.21 3.01
C GLY A 57 -8.96 18.40 2.23
N ALA A 58 -9.00 17.06 2.25
CA ALA A 58 -8.12 16.25 1.40
C ALA A 58 -8.63 16.20 -0.05
N SER A 59 -7.74 16.41 -1.02
CA SER A 59 -8.04 16.28 -2.46
C SER A 59 -8.18 14.82 -2.86
N TYR A 60 -7.51 13.93 -2.13
CA TYR A 60 -7.48 12.50 -2.37
C TYR A 60 -8.08 11.73 -1.19
N ARG A 61 -8.82 10.68 -1.51
CA ARG A 61 -9.33 9.69 -0.55
C ARG A 61 -8.16 8.95 0.08
N ASN A 62 -8.30 8.67 1.38
CA ASN A 62 -7.38 7.80 2.08
C ASN A 62 -7.57 6.35 1.61
N GLY A 63 -6.48 5.60 1.51
CA GLY A 63 -6.55 4.21 1.05
C GLY A 63 -5.24 3.72 0.43
N GLU A 64 -5.25 2.47 0.01
CA GLU A 64 -4.18 1.88 -0.80
C GLU A 64 -4.58 1.90 -2.27
N TYR A 65 -3.67 2.36 -3.12
CA TYR A 65 -3.88 2.50 -4.56
C TYR A 65 -2.75 1.85 -5.32
N THR A 66 -3.07 1.21 -6.44
CA THR A 66 -2.07 0.52 -7.28
C THR A 66 -2.27 0.88 -8.74
N ALA A 67 -1.20 1.31 -9.40
CA ALA A 67 -1.17 1.53 -10.84
C ALA A 67 0.10 0.93 -11.46
N THR A 68 0.07 0.75 -12.78
CA THR A 68 1.25 0.35 -13.55
C THR A 68 1.65 1.52 -14.44
N GLY A 69 2.90 1.94 -14.29
CA GLY A 69 3.48 3.01 -15.06
C GLY A 69 4.24 2.50 -16.26
N ASP A 70 4.03 3.14 -17.42
CA ASP A 70 4.67 2.77 -18.67
C ASP A 70 5.84 3.72 -19.01
N TYR A 71 6.92 3.16 -19.58
CA TYR A 71 8.01 3.97 -20.14
C TYR A 71 8.76 3.23 -21.25
N VAL A 72 9.59 3.94 -22.01
CA VAL A 72 10.37 3.35 -23.11
C VAL A 72 11.87 3.39 -22.79
N SER A 73 12.53 2.25 -23.00
CA SER A 73 13.99 2.11 -22.92
C SER A 73 14.56 1.78 -24.30
N PRO A 74 15.90 1.87 -24.51
CA PRO A 74 16.52 1.33 -25.72
C PRO A 74 16.23 -0.16 -25.96
N GLY A 75 15.89 -0.91 -24.91
CA GLY A 75 15.47 -2.32 -24.99
C GLY A 75 13.98 -2.52 -25.29
N GLY A 76 13.22 -1.46 -25.56
CA GLY A 76 11.78 -1.50 -25.83
C GLY A 76 10.91 -0.95 -24.69
N PRO A 77 9.57 -1.10 -24.79
CA PRO A 77 8.62 -0.66 -23.77
C PRO A 77 8.84 -1.43 -22.46
N GLN A 78 8.68 -0.75 -21.34
CA GLN A 78 8.90 -1.25 -19.98
C GLN A 78 7.77 -0.79 -19.07
N GLN A 79 7.58 -1.52 -17.98
CA GLN A 79 6.55 -1.25 -16.98
C GLN A 79 7.12 -1.30 -15.58
N VAL A 80 6.54 -0.52 -14.67
CA VAL A 80 6.79 -0.60 -13.22
C VAL A 80 5.46 -0.53 -12.48
N GLY A 81 5.16 -1.52 -11.65
CA GLY A 81 4.00 -1.47 -10.76
C GLY A 81 4.30 -0.60 -9.55
N VAL A 82 3.35 0.23 -9.14
CA VAL A 82 3.46 1.14 -8.01
C VAL A 82 2.23 0.98 -7.13
N THR A 83 2.46 0.70 -5.86
CA THR A 83 1.42 0.69 -4.83
C THR A 83 1.77 1.74 -3.77
N VAL A 84 0.82 2.61 -3.44
CA VAL A 84 0.98 3.63 -2.39
C VAL A 84 -0.16 3.58 -1.39
N THR A 85 0.14 3.90 -0.13
CA THR A 85 -0.88 4.15 0.89
C THR A 85 -0.99 5.64 1.14
N LEU A 86 -2.17 6.21 0.92
CA LEU A 86 -2.47 7.62 1.12
C LEU A 86 -3.22 7.87 2.42
N SER A 87 -2.77 8.90 3.14
CA SER A 87 -3.46 9.48 4.29
C SER A 87 -3.32 11.01 4.24
N ASN A 88 -4.44 11.72 4.16
CA ASN A 88 -4.49 13.19 4.12
C ASN A 88 -3.60 13.79 3.03
N ASN A 89 -3.69 13.26 1.80
CA ASN A 89 -2.84 13.57 0.64
C ASN A 89 -1.35 13.18 0.79
N VAL A 90 -0.93 12.59 1.91
CA VAL A 90 0.47 12.18 2.16
C VAL A 90 0.66 10.70 1.87
N ILE A 91 1.77 10.35 1.20
CA ILE A 91 2.17 8.96 1.00
C ILE A 91 2.82 8.43 2.26
N THR A 92 2.21 7.42 2.86
CA THR A 92 2.66 6.81 4.12
C THR A 92 3.42 5.50 3.90
N ALA A 93 3.19 4.84 2.77
CA ALA A 93 3.93 3.66 2.35
C ALA A 93 4.02 3.61 0.82
N LEU A 94 5.08 3.00 0.32
CA LEU A 94 5.34 2.77 -1.10
C LEU A 94 5.82 1.33 -1.30
N THR A 95 5.37 0.69 -2.38
CA THR A 95 5.87 -0.60 -2.85
C THR A 95 5.99 -0.57 -4.37
N LEU A 96 7.06 -1.15 -4.90
CA LEU A 96 7.29 -1.26 -6.34
C LEU A 96 7.31 -2.72 -6.79
N ASP A 97 6.55 -3.03 -7.85
CA ASP A 97 6.64 -4.29 -8.57
C ASP A 97 7.50 -4.14 -9.84
N THR A 98 8.61 -4.85 -9.85
CA THR A 98 9.58 -4.91 -10.96
C THR A 98 9.74 -6.33 -11.50
N SER A 99 8.86 -7.26 -11.11
CA SER A 99 8.97 -8.70 -11.36
C SER A 99 8.92 -9.07 -12.84
N GLN A 100 8.14 -8.32 -13.62
CA GLN A 100 7.97 -8.52 -15.06
C GLN A 100 9.18 -8.02 -15.87
N THR A 101 10.00 -7.13 -15.30
CA THR A 101 11.13 -6.50 -15.98
C THR A 101 12.35 -7.43 -16.05
N LYS A 102 13.04 -7.44 -17.20
CA LYS A 102 14.22 -8.28 -17.47
C LYS A 102 15.40 -7.46 -18.02
N GLY A 103 16.58 -8.09 -18.07
CA GLY A 103 17.80 -7.49 -18.62
C GLY A 103 18.24 -6.22 -17.90
N THR A 104 18.86 -5.30 -18.64
CA THR A 104 19.39 -4.02 -18.12
C THR A 104 18.32 -3.18 -17.41
N SER A 105 17.08 -3.18 -17.89
CA SER A 105 15.98 -2.46 -17.25
C SER A 105 15.72 -2.93 -15.83
N LYS A 106 15.88 -4.23 -15.54
CA LYS A 106 15.70 -4.79 -14.19
C LYS A 106 16.73 -4.22 -13.21
N GLU A 107 17.98 -4.07 -13.66
CA GLU A 107 19.03 -3.48 -12.83
C GLU A 107 18.74 -2.02 -12.49
N PHE A 108 18.27 -1.23 -13.45
CA PHE A 108 17.92 0.17 -13.22
C PHE A 108 16.65 0.34 -12.37
N GLN A 109 15.64 -0.51 -12.55
CA GLN A 109 14.47 -0.52 -11.69
C GLN A 109 14.83 -0.93 -10.25
N GLY A 110 15.74 -1.88 -10.07
CA GLY A 110 16.26 -2.22 -8.74
C GLY A 110 17.00 -1.06 -8.06
N LYS A 111 17.84 -0.33 -8.81
CA LYS A 111 18.51 0.88 -8.31
C LYS A 111 17.51 1.97 -7.93
N PHE A 112 16.49 2.18 -8.76
CA PHE A 112 15.41 3.11 -8.48
C PHE A 112 14.67 2.73 -7.19
N ALA A 113 14.26 1.47 -7.07
CA ALA A 113 13.57 0.95 -5.88
C ALA A 113 14.40 1.11 -4.60
N SER A 114 15.71 0.94 -4.67
CA SER A 114 16.58 1.11 -3.48
C SER A 114 16.67 2.56 -2.95
N GLY A 115 16.28 3.56 -3.73
CA GLY A 115 16.43 4.98 -3.37
C GLY A 115 15.15 5.80 -3.33
N ILE A 116 14.03 5.27 -3.87
CA ILE A 116 12.81 6.06 -4.06
C ILE A 116 12.07 6.35 -2.76
N ASP A 117 12.05 5.43 -1.80
CA ASP A 117 11.30 5.59 -0.54
C ASP A 117 11.69 6.88 0.20
N ALA A 118 12.99 7.16 0.30
CA ALA A 118 13.51 8.36 0.95
C ALA A 118 13.07 9.68 0.28
N LEU A 119 12.62 9.61 -0.98
CA LEU A 119 12.17 10.76 -1.75
C LEU A 119 10.65 10.87 -1.81
N VAL A 120 9.88 9.88 -1.35
CA VAL A 120 8.43 9.82 -1.59
C VAL A 120 7.64 9.65 -0.30
N VAL A 121 8.08 8.76 0.59
CA VAL A 121 7.37 8.50 1.84
C VAL A 121 7.43 9.74 2.73
N GLY A 122 6.28 10.14 3.26
CA GLY A 122 6.10 11.35 4.06
C GLY A 122 5.86 12.62 3.23
N LYS A 123 5.82 12.55 1.90
CA LYS A 123 5.51 13.71 1.04
C LYS A 123 4.04 13.74 0.64
N ASN A 124 3.55 14.96 0.39
CA ASN A 124 2.29 15.15 -0.31
C ASN A 124 2.42 14.62 -1.74
N ILE A 125 1.43 13.85 -2.19
CA ILE A 125 1.40 13.26 -3.53
C ILE A 125 1.39 14.33 -4.64
N ASP A 126 0.85 15.53 -4.39
CA ASP A 126 0.85 16.64 -5.34
C ASP A 126 2.24 17.26 -5.56
N ASP A 127 3.12 17.18 -4.57
CA ASP A 127 4.47 17.77 -4.62
C ASP A 127 5.50 16.83 -5.26
N LEU A 128 5.08 15.64 -5.71
CA LEU A 128 5.97 14.68 -6.34
C LEU A 128 6.29 15.05 -7.79
N ASP A 129 7.56 15.30 -8.05
CA ASP A 129 8.16 15.24 -9.37
C ASP A 129 9.53 14.55 -9.26
N VAL A 130 9.55 13.24 -9.55
CA VAL A 130 10.77 12.44 -9.43
C VAL A 130 11.50 12.45 -10.77
N HIS A 131 12.72 12.99 -10.79
CA HIS A 131 13.51 13.05 -12.02
C HIS A 131 14.46 11.86 -12.20
N LYS A 132 15.36 11.63 -11.24
CA LYS A 132 16.38 10.58 -11.32
C LYS A 132 16.70 10.06 -9.93
N VAL A 133 16.65 8.75 -9.78
CA VAL A 133 16.98 8.07 -8.52
C VAL A 133 18.07 7.05 -8.80
N SER A 134 19.21 7.17 -8.12
CA SER A 134 20.34 6.24 -8.24
C SER A 134 20.78 5.97 -9.69
N GLY A 135 20.71 7.00 -10.54
CA GLY A 135 21.07 6.91 -11.96
C GLY A 135 19.95 6.44 -12.90
N SER A 136 18.78 6.04 -12.39
CA SER A 136 17.63 5.65 -13.21
C SER A 136 16.67 6.83 -13.41
N SER A 137 16.66 7.45 -14.58
CA SER A 137 15.70 8.51 -14.94
C SER A 137 14.49 7.99 -15.71
N LEU A 138 14.67 6.95 -16.52
CA LEU A 138 13.56 6.36 -17.30
C LEU A 138 12.55 5.65 -16.39
N THR A 139 13.01 4.97 -15.33
CA THR A 139 12.08 4.40 -14.34
C THR A 139 11.30 5.49 -13.62
N SER A 140 11.88 6.67 -13.40
CA SER A 140 11.13 7.81 -12.83
C SER A 140 9.98 8.25 -13.73
N THR A 141 10.13 8.17 -15.06
CA THR A 141 9.03 8.45 -16.00
C THR A 141 7.86 7.50 -15.77
N GLY A 142 8.11 6.19 -15.71
CA GLY A 142 7.06 5.22 -15.41
C GLY A 142 6.48 5.41 -14.00
N PHE A 143 7.32 5.70 -13.01
CA PHE A 143 6.84 5.96 -11.65
C PHE A 143 5.89 7.17 -11.59
N ASN A 144 6.25 8.31 -12.20
CA ASN A 144 5.40 9.49 -12.23
C ASN A 144 4.08 9.23 -13.00
N ASP A 145 4.15 8.49 -14.11
CA ASP A 145 2.96 8.04 -14.85
C ASP A 145 2.00 7.22 -13.96
N ALA A 146 2.53 6.27 -13.18
CA ALA A 146 1.71 5.53 -12.21
C ALA A 146 1.13 6.42 -11.10
N ILE A 147 1.90 7.39 -10.60
CA ILE A 147 1.42 8.36 -9.59
C ILE A 147 0.28 9.22 -10.15
N ASP A 148 0.35 9.66 -11.41
CA ASP A 148 -0.72 10.44 -12.04
C ASP A 148 -2.00 9.61 -12.22
N GLN A 149 -1.87 8.32 -12.54
CA GLN A 149 -2.99 7.38 -12.57
C GLN A 149 -3.60 7.22 -11.17
N ILE A 150 -2.78 7.03 -10.13
CA ILE A 150 -3.23 6.93 -8.74
C ILE A 150 -3.95 8.20 -8.29
N LYS A 151 -3.42 9.39 -8.60
CA LYS A 151 -4.09 10.67 -8.31
C LYS A 151 -5.49 10.73 -8.95
N THR A 152 -5.62 10.21 -10.17
CA THR A 152 -6.92 10.17 -10.87
C THR A 152 -7.89 9.20 -10.20
N GLU A 153 -7.42 8.03 -9.78
CA GLU A 153 -8.23 7.02 -9.07
C GLU A 153 -8.65 7.49 -7.68
N ALA A 154 -7.76 8.15 -6.95
CA ALA A 154 -7.95 8.51 -5.55
C ALA A 154 -8.79 9.78 -5.35
N GLN A 155 -9.35 10.41 -6.38
CA GLN A 155 -10.11 11.66 -6.23
C GLN A 155 -11.28 11.53 -5.23
N ALA A 156 -11.39 12.51 -4.32
CA ALA A 156 -12.42 12.58 -3.27
C ALA A 156 -13.84 12.84 -3.80
#